data_AF-A0A1I4I569-F1
#
_entry.id   AF-A0A1I4I569-F1
#
_cell.length_a   1.000
_cell.length_b   1.000
_cell.length_c   1.000
_cell.angle_alpha   90.00
_cell.angle_beta   90.00
_cell.angle_gamma   90.00
#
_symmetry.space_group_name_H-M   'P 1'
#
loop_
_entity.id
_entity.type
_entity.pdbx_description
1 polymer ?
#
loop_
_entity_poly.entity_id
_entity_poly.type
_entity_poly.pdbx_seq_one_letter_code
_entity_poly.pdbx_strand_id
1 'polypeptide(L)' 'MSFDVILTKSAQELGESRGVLPDLEERTRDEIAELPGEGLEELERRLFHAFALEDGTEVICSLTADGAVRVDACEADVAA' A
#
# COMPACT_ATOMS: atom_id res chain seq x y z
N MET A 1 15.06 -1.77 6.39
CA MET A 1 14.65 -3.13 5.98
C MET A 1 14.29 -3.08 4.52
N SER A 2 14.67 -4.09 3.72
CA SER A 2 14.31 -4.16 2.29
C SER A 2 13.29 -5.25 2.12
N PHE A 3 12.09 -4.91 1.66
CA PHE A 3 11.04 -5.85 1.24
C PHE A 3 10.56 -5.45 -0.15
N ASP A 4 10.06 -6.44 -0.88
CA ASP A 4 9.48 -6.21 -2.19
C ASP A 4 8.08 -5.62 -2.07
N VAL A 5 7.75 -4.67 -2.95
CA VAL A 5 6.41 -4.08 -3.06
C VAL A 5 5.77 -4.61 -4.33
N ILE A 6 4.59 -5.22 -4.20
CA ILE A 6 3.82 -5.77 -5.30
C ILE A 6 2.55 -4.93 -5.47
N LEU A 7 2.53 -4.08 -6.48
CA LEU A 7 1.33 -3.32 -6.85
C LEU A 7 0.35 -4.23 -7.59
N THR A 8 -0.88 -4.36 -7.09
CA THR A 8 -1.95 -5.03 -7.82
C THR A 8 -2.37 -4.21 -9.05
N LYS A 9 -3.20 -4.80 -9.92
CA LYS A 9 -3.71 -4.09 -11.10
C LYS A 9 -4.44 -2.79 -10.74
N SER A 10 -5.22 -2.77 -9.65
CA SER A 10 -5.91 -1.56 -9.17
C SER A 10 -4.92 -0.48 -8.74
N ALA A 11 -3.88 -0.84 -7.99
CA ALA A 11 -2.83 0.09 -7.58
C ALA A 11 -2.00 0.62 -8.78
N GLN A 12 -1.76 -0.23 -9.79
CA GLN A 12 -1.11 0.20 -11.03
C GLN A 12 -1.99 1.17 -11.81
N GLU A 13 -3.27 0.86 -12.01
CA GLU A 13 -4.22 1.74 -12.71
C GLU A 13 -4.39 3.09 -12.00
N LEU A 14 -4.44 3.09 -10.65
CA LEU A 14 -4.43 4.31 -9.85
C LEU A 14 -3.13 5.11 -10.10
N GLY A 15 -1.99 4.45 -9.97
CA GLY A 15 -0.69 5.11 -10.11
C GLY A 15 -0.44 5.64 -11.53
N GLU A 16 -0.93 4.98 -12.57
CA GLU A 16 -0.88 5.45 -13.96
C GLU A 16 -1.82 6.62 -14.22
N SER A 17 -3.07 6.51 -13.77
CA SER A 17 -4.09 7.55 -13.98
C SER A 17 -3.77 8.86 -13.25
N ARG A 18 -3.08 8.77 -12.10
CA ARG A 18 -2.71 9.91 -11.26
C ARG A 18 -1.24 10.31 -11.35
N GLY A 19 -0.40 9.50 -12.01
CA GLY A 19 1.03 9.77 -12.17
C GLY A 19 1.86 9.59 -10.90
N VAL A 20 1.40 8.76 -9.96
CA VAL A 20 1.98 8.58 -8.62
C VAL A 20 2.62 7.20 -8.40
N LEU A 21 2.87 6.42 -9.46
CA LEU A 21 3.38 5.05 -9.34
C LEU A 21 4.67 4.92 -8.49
N PRO A 22 5.76 5.66 -8.79
CA PRO A 22 6.98 5.60 -7.97
C PRO A 22 6.74 6.07 -6.53
N ASP A 23 5.94 7.12 -6.39
CA ASP A 23 5.60 7.73 -5.12
C ASP A 23 4.76 6.79 -4.24
N LEU A 24 3.92 5.95 -4.84
CA LEU A 24 3.08 4.98 -4.14
C LEU A 24 3.91 3.86 -3.50
N GLU A 25 4.95 3.39 -4.20
CA GLU A 25 5.87 2.42 -3.61
C GLU A 25 6.70 3.02 -2.48
N GLU A 26 7.24 4.23 -2.67
CA GLU A 26 7.98 4.95 -1.63
C GLU A 26 7.11 5.22 -0.41
N ARG A 27 5.90 5.75 -0.64
CA ARG A 27 4.91 6.00 0.41
C ARG A 27 4.54 4.74 1.17
N THR A 28 4.35 3.63 0.48
CA THR A 28 4.09 2.32 1.11
C THR A 28 5.24 1.94 2.06
N ARG A 29 6.50 2.14 1.64
CA ARG A 29 7.66 1.83 2.48
C ARG A 29 7.71 2.71 3.72
N ASP A 30 7.42 3.99 3.57
CA ASP A 30 7.36 4.93 4.70
C ASP A 30 6.27 4.54 5.69
N GLU A 31 5.05 4.26 5.20
CA GLU A 31 3.91 3.84 6.02
C GLU A 31 4.21 2.56 6.83
N ILE A 32 4.89 1.59 6.22
CA ILE A 32 5.30 0.36 6.93
C ILE A 32 6.43 0.65 7.93
N ALA A 33 7.35 1.56 7.62
CA ALA A 33 8.42 1.95 8.55
C ALA A 33 7.90 2.71 9.78
N GLU A 34 6.77 3.39 9.65
CA GLU A 34 6.09 4.10 10.74
C GLU A 34 5.21 3.21 11.62
N LEU A 35 4.96 1.95 11.22
CA LEU A 35 4.22 1.00 12.06
C LEU A 35 4.98 0.72 13.38
N PRO A 36 4.28 0.62 14.52
CA PRO A 36 4.92 0.39 15.81
C PRO A 36 5.58 -1.00 15.86
N GLY A 37 6.89 -1.06 16.09
CA GLY A 37 7.67 -2.30 16.13
C GLY A 37 8.59 -2.44 14.91
N GLU A 38 8.90 -3.67 14.50
CA GLU A 38 9.68 -3.96 13.28
C GLU A 38 8.81 -3.93 12.01
N GLY A 39 8.00 -2.89 11.82
CA GLY A 39 7.23 -2.58 10.60
C GLY A 39 6.44 -3.73 9.97
N LEU A 40 7.15 -4.61 9.24
CA LEU A 40 6.65 -5.87 8.69
C LEU A 40 6.11 -6.83 9.74
N GLU A 41 6.76 -6.97 10.90
CA GLU A 41 6.25 -7.83 11.98
C GLU A 41 4.88 -7.35 12.47
N GLU A 42 4.71 -6.02 12.52
CA GLU A 42 3.44 -5.41 12.89
C GLU A 42 2.40 -5.56 11.78
N LEU A 43 2.80 -5.43 10.51
CA LEU A 43 1.94 -5.69 9.36
C LEU A 43 1.45 -7.15 9.35
N GLU A 44 2.33 -8.11 9.62
CA GLU A 44 1.99 -9.53 9.75
C GLU A 44 0.97 -9.76 10.87
N ARG A 45 1.20 -9.15 12.05
CA ARG A 45 0.29 -9.24 13.20
C ARG A 45 -1.08 -8.63 12.92
N ARG A 46 -1.12 -7.50 12.20
CA ARG A 46 -2.37 -6.77 11.87
C ARG A 46 -3.10 -7.33 10.65
N LEU A 47 -2.48 -8.24 9.90
CA LEU A 47 -2.91 -8.80 8.60
C LEU A 47 -2.92 -7.79 7.44
N PHE A 48 -3.23 -6.52 7.72
CA PHE A 48 -3.16 -5.43 6.77
C PHE A 48 -2.91 -4.08 7.46
N HIS A 49 -2.42 -3.12 6.68
CA HIS A 49 -2.34 -1.70 7.01
C HIS A 49 -3.06 -0.91 5.91
N ALA A 50 -3.78 0.14 6.28
CA ALA A 50 -4.46 0.99 5.31
C ALA A 50 -4.10 2.45 5.57
N PHE A 51 -3.89 3.20 4.50
CA PHE A 51 -3.62 4.64 4.54
C PHE A 51 -4.32 5.33 3.38
N ALA A 52 -4.51 6.65 3.50
CA ALA A 52 -5.12 7.47 2.46
C ALA A 52 -4.07 8.33 1.76
N LEU A 53 -4.21 8.51 0.45
CA LEU A 53 -3.48 9.52 -0.31
C LEU A 53 -4.07 10.92 -0.06
N GLU A 54 -3.38 11.97 -0.52
CA GLU A 54 -3.79 13.36 -0.31
C GLU A 54 -5.18 13.69 -0.88
N ASP A 55 -5.58 12.96 -1.93
CA ASP A 55 -6.88 13.07 -2.59
C ASP A 55 -7.99 12.23 -1.95
N GLY A 56 -7.67 11.54 -0.84
CA GLY A 56 -8.61 10.72 -0.09
C GLY A 56 -8.77 9.29 -0.62
N THR A 57 -8.02 8.88 -1.65
CA THR A 57 -8.03 7.48 -2.08
C THR A 57 -7.38 6.58 -1.04
N GLU A 58 -8.07 5.49 -0.69
CA GLU A 58 -7.61 4.52 0.28
C GLU A 58 -6.74 3.45 -0.38
N VAL A 59 -5.63 3.15 0.26
CA VAL A 59 -4.65 2.14 -0.16
C VAL A 59 -4.53 1.10 0.95
N ILE A 60 -4.52 -0.17 0.58
CA ILE A 60 -4.42 -1.30 1.51
C ILE A 60 -3.14 -2.07 1.23
N CYS A 61 -2.29 -2.17 2.25
CA CYS A 61 -1.09 -2.99 2.28
C CYS A 61 -1.36 -4.29 3.02
N SER A 62 -0.96 -5.42 2.44
CA SER A 62 -1.03 -6.74 3.09
C SER A 62 0.25 -7.52 2.85
N LEU A 63 0.61 -8.40 3.78
CA LEU A 63 1.78 -9.25 3.63
C LEU A 63 1.42 -10.50 2.81
N THR A 64 2.22 -10.82 1.81
CA THR A 64 2.12 -12.07 1.05
C THR A 64 2.83 -13.21 1.78
N ALA A 65 2.55 -14.46 1.40
CA ALA A 65 3.14 -15.63 2.05
C ALA A 65 4.68 -15.73 1.89
N ASP A 66 5.25 -15.06 0.89
CA ASP A 66 6.68 -14.93 0.62
C ASP A 66 7.32 -13.68 1.27
N GLY A 67 6.55 -12.90 2.04
CA GLY A 67 7.07 -11.76 2.80
C GLY A 67 7.15 -10.45 2.02
N ALA A 68 6.51 -10.35 0.86
CA ALA A 68 6.36 -9.10 0.12
C ALA A 68 5.14 -8.31 0.58
N VAL A 69 5.15 -7.00 0.38
CA VAL A 69 4.01 -6.12 0.66
C VAL A 69 3.19 -5.95 -0.61
N ARG A 70 2.01 -6.55 -0.63
CA ARG A 70 1.02 -6.33 -1.69
C ARG A 70 0.23 -5.07 -1.40
N VAL A 71 0.17 -4.17 -2.39
CA VAL A 71 -0.54 -2.89 -2.33
C VAL A 71 -1.73 -2.94 -3.26
N ASP A 72 -2.90 -2.67 -2.71
CA ASP A 72 -4.16 -2.54 -3.45
C ASP A 72 -4.71 -1.12 -3.30
N ALA A 73 -5.31 -0.59 -4.37
CA ALA A 73 -6.00 0.69 -4.33
C ALA A 73 -7.51 0.48 -4.30
N CYS A 74 -8.15 1.02 -3.27
CA CYS A 74 -9.60 1.13 -3.18
C CYS A 74 -10.01 2.54 -3.57
N GLU A 75 -10.35 2.72 -4.85
CA GLU A 75 -11.15 3.87 -5.24
C GLU A 75 -12.56 3.64 -4.68
N ALA A 76 -13.00 4.52 -3.78
CA ALA A 76 -14.41 4.61 -3.46
C ALA A 76 -15.12 4.97 -4.77
N ASP A 77 -15.76 3.97 -5.38
CA ASP A 77 -16.62 4.15 -6.53
C ASP A 77 -17.69 5.18 -6.12
N VAL A 78 -17.48 6.45 -6.48
CA VAL A 78 -18.47 7.48 -6.28
C VAL A 78 -19.55 7.13 -7.30
N ALA A 79 -20.48 6.27 -6.87
CA ALA A 79 -21.62 5.83 -7.65
C ALA A 79 -22.23 7.04 -8.36
N ALA A 80 -22.03 7.09 -9.68
CA ALA A 80 -22.50 8.13 -10.57
C ALA A 80 -24.03 8.11 -10.74
#